data_AF-A0A7R9U5M7-F1
#
_entry.id   AF-A0A7R9U5M7-F1
#
_cell.length_a   1.000
_cell.length_b   1.000
_cell.length_c   1.000
_cell.angle_alpha   90.00
_cell.angle_beta   90.00
_cell.angle_gamma   90.00
#
_symmetry.space_group_name_H-M   'P 1'
#
loop_
_entity.id
_entity.type
_entity.pdbx_description
1 polymer ?
#
loop_
_entity_poly.entity_id
_entity_poly.type
_entity_poly.pdbx_seq_one_letter_code
_entity_poly.pdbx_strand_id
1 'polypeptide(L)'
;MMAAMRTLSLAVLALCAPRSTGFRALSMTLSRKAAHPGNVDGNFFVDHTCIDCDTCRWMAPKTFGRVSSGGQSVVYSQPATEEETTKALQAMVTCPTGSIRTRKPEKMVKTVRDSFPLAVDSKRIPQVFHLGYASEKSFGAVAYLVTSKTPEGEPFNILMDSPRFSSHLAKALDAVGGVQYMVLSHKDDVGDMNRWKERFPDMQRIMHKVDVRTEHQWPYIDMTGVERQLEGSGPWEVADGVKIVYTPGHSQGSVSLIVDGEHTGGDGVAFTGDHLALSARLGRLDGFARFSDDTDQQADSMAKLADEDILWILPGHGRRHSFDSALEREEGLRAAAEAYRRDPTGQKAPGPLFAVV
;
A
#
# COMPACT_ATOMS: atom_id res chain seq x y z
N MET A 1 71.07 -32.95 46.31
CA MET A 1 70.40 -31.97 47.19
C MET A 1 69.78 -30.91 46.28
N MET A 2 68.46 -30.92 46.11
CA MET A 2 67.53 -29.87 46.58
C MET A 2 67.83 -28.48 45.95
N ALA A 3 66.92 -27.73 45.33
CA ALA A 3 65.47 -27.69 45.43
C ALA A 3 64.85 -26.98 44.21
N ALA A 4 63.55 -27.20 44.05
CA ALA A 4 62.71 -26.87 42.90
C ALA A 4 62.44 -25.37 42.70
N MET A 5 62.29 -25.03 41.42
CA MET A 5 61.89 -23.73 40.87
C MET A 5 60.51 -23.29 41.37
N ARG A 6 60.41 -22.03 41.81
CA ARG A 6 59.14 -21.31 42.00
C ARG A 6 58.64 -20.81 40.65
N THR A 7 57.45 -21.26 40.27
CA THR A 7 56.66 -20.73 39.15
C THR A 7 56.07 -19.37 39.54
N LEU A 8 56.52 -18.30 38.87
CA LEU A 8 55.82 -17.02 38.87
C LEU A 8 54.86 -16.97 37.68
N SER A 9 53.61 -16.61 37.97
CA SER A 9 52.52 -16.39 37.03
C SER A 9 52.87 -15.25 36.06
N LEU A 10 52.88 -15.52 34.76
CA LEU A 10 52.96 -14.50 33.72
C LEU A 10 51.53 -14.11 33.32
N ALA A 11 51.06 -12.97 33.81
CA ALA A 11 49.82 -12.37 33.35
C ALA A 11 50.00 -11.91 31.89
N VAL A 12 49.28 -12.55 30.98
CA VAL A 12 49.16 -12.11 29.58
C VAL A 12 48.26 -10.87 29.56
N LEU A 13 48.85 -9.70 29.31
CA LEU A 13 48.08 -8.54 28.85
C LEU A 13 47.53 -8.84 27.46
N ALA A 14 46.28 -9.30 27.40
CA ALA A 14 45.49 -9.27 26.18
C ALA A 14 45.13 -7.80 25.91
N LEU A 15 45.76 -7.20 24.90
CA LEU A 15 45.30 -5.97 24.28
C LEU A 15 43.89 -6.21 23.71
N CYS A 16 42.87 -5.82 24.46
CA CYS A 16 41.52 -5.65 23.93
C CYS A 16 41.53 -4.51 22.91
N ALA A 17 41.62 -4.86 21.63
CA ALA A 17 41.21 -3.95 20.56
C ALA A 17 39.70 -3.67 20.70
N PRO A 18 39.24 -2.41 20.70
CA PRO A 18 37.82 -2.12 20.74
C PRO A 18 37.15 -2.65 19.47
N ARG A 19 36.15 -3.52 19.62
CA ARG A 19 35.33 -4.05 18.53
C ARG A 19 34.63 -2.89 17.81
N SER A 20 35.00 -2.67 16.56
CA SER A 20 34.54 -1.60 15.64
C SER A 20 33.10 -1.79 15.09
N THR A 21 32.25 -2.54 15.79
CA THR A 21 30.91 -2.93 15.31
C THR A 21 29.98 -1.72 15.15
N GLY A 22 30.07 -0.72 16.03
CA GLY A 22 29.24 0.50 15.98
C GLY A 22 29.55 1.40 14.79
N PHE A 23 30.82 1.63 14.47
CA PHE A 23 31.23 2.45 13.33
C PHE A 23 30.88 1.81 11.98
N ARG A 24 31.00 0.48 11.87
CA ARG A 24 30.70 -0.25 10.63
C ARG A 24 29.19 -0.30 10.36
N ALA A 25 28.37 -0.52 11.39
CA ALA A 25 26.91 -0.47 11.27
C ALA A 25 26.39 0.94 10.94
N LEU A 26 26.96 1.99 11.56
CA LEU A 26 26.63 3.38 11.26
C LEU A 26 27.06 3.77 9.83
N SER A 27 28.25 3.37 9.40
CA SER A 27 28.76 3.59 8.03
C SER A 27 27.91 2.87 6.98
N MET A 28 27.50 1.61 7.23
CA MET A 28 26.58 0.87 6.35
C MET A 28 25.18 1.51 6.29
N THR A 29 24.69 2.05 7.41
CA THR A 29 23.38 2.72 7.47
C THR A 29 23.41 4.08 6.75
N LEU A 30 24.50 4.85 6.89
CA LEU A 30 24.72 6.09 6.15
C LEU A 30 24.89 5.84 4.64
N SER A 31 25.57 4.76 4.28
CA SER A 31 25.72 4.32 2.88
C SER A 31 24.39 3.97 2.22
N ARG A 32 23.47 3.30 2.92
CA ARG A 32 22.12 2.99 2.39
C ARG A 32 21.24 4.23 2.17
N LYS A 33 21.46 5.31 2.92
CA LYS A 33 20.73 6.58 2.76
C LYS A 33 21.37 7.51 1.73
N ALA A 34 22.45 7.09 1.07
CA ALA A 34 23.02 7.82 -0.03
C ALA A 34 22.10 7.78 -1.26
N ALA A 35 22.16 8.83 -2.08
CA ALA A 35 21.40 8.89 -3.32
C ALA A 35 21.82 7.77 -4.27
N HIS A 36 20.83 7.06 -4.82
CA HIS A 36 21.07 6.05 -5.84
C HIS A 36 21.72 6.69 -7.09
N PRO A 37 22.75 6.09 -7.71
CA PRO A 37 23.45 6.69 -8.87
C PRO A 37 22.56 6.94 -10.09
N GLY A 38 21.44 6.24 -10.21
CA GLY A 38 20.45 6.43 -11.27
C GLY A 38 19.54 7.65 -11.09
N ASN A 39 19.65 8.40 -9.99
CA ASN A 39 18.95 9.70 -9.88
C ASN A 39 19.63 10.73 -10.78
N VAL A 40 18.84 11.61 -11.40
CA VAL A 40 19.38 12.84 -11.99
C VAL A 40 19.79 13.82 -10.89
N ASP A 41 20.76 14.69 -11.19
CA ASP A 41 21.21 15.72 -10.27
C ASP A 41 20.07 16.68 -9.89
N GLY A 42 20.00 17.04 -8.61
CA GLY A 42 19.03 18.01 -8.11
C GLY A 42 18.69 17.85 -6.63
N ASN A 43 17.63 18.53 -6.21
CA ASN A 43 17.24 18.56 -4.81
C ASN A 43 16.62 17.23 -4.37
N PHE A 44 15.69 16.69 -5.16
CA PHE A 44 15.04 15.41 -4.89
C PHE A 44 15.95 14.25 -5.28
N PHE A 45 15.96 13.20 -4.47
CA PHE A 45 16.61 11.93 -4.79
C PHE A 45 15.93 10.76 -4.08
N VAL A 46 16.09 9.57 -4.63
CA VAL A 46 15.73 8.30 -3.98
C VAL A 46 16.99 7.60 -3.48
N ASP A 47 16.98 7.13 -2.24
CA ASP A 47 18.09 6.38 -1.65
C ASP A 47 17.98 4.85 -1.85
N HIS A 48 18.99 4.11 -1.38
CA HIS A 48 19.04 2.66 -1.53
C HIS A 48 18.10 1.88 -0.59
N THR A 49 17.32 2.54 0.27
CA THR A 49 16.30 1.84 1.07
C THR A 49 14.97 1.68 0.31
N CYS A 50 14.92 2.10 -0.95
CA CYS A 50 13.75 1.91 -1.81
C CYS A 50 13.49 0.42 -2.07
N ILE A 51 12.24 0.00 -1.87
CA ILE A 51 11.76 -1.39 -2.06
C ILE A 51 10.99 -1.59 -3.37
N ASP A 52 11.04 -0.62 -4.28
CA ASP A 52 10.41 -0.71 -5.61
C ASP A 52 8.87 -0.85 -5.63
N CYS A 53 8.20 -0.43 -4.55
CA CYS A 53 6.73 -0.48 -4.37
C CYS A 53 5.87 0.32 -5.36
N ASP A 54 6.48 1.00 -6.34
CA ASP A 54 5.78 1.80 -7.37
C ASP A 54 5.00 3.05 -6.92
N THR A 55 4.69 3.22 -5.62
CA THR A 55 3.92 4.34 -5.06
C THR A 55 4.25 5.71 -5.68
N CYS A 56 5.54 6.05 -5.72
CA CYS A 56 5.99 7.35 -6.22
C CYS A 56 5.80 7.54 -7.72
N ARG A 57 5.84 6.44 -8.50
CA ARG A 57 5.73 6.47 -9.96
C ARG A 57 4.30 6.69 -10.41
N TRP A 58 3.29 6.24 -9.66
CA TRP A 58 1.90 6.57 -9.99
C TRP A 58 1.45 7.91 -9.42
N MET A 59 1.99 8.34 -8.27
CA MET A 59 1.66 9.65 -7.70
C MET A 59 2.31 10.81 -8.47
N ALA A 60 3.57 10.64 -8.88
CA ALA A 60 4.36 11.68 -9.55
C ALA A 60 5.15 11.09 -10.73
N PRO A 61 4.45 10.59 -11.77
CA PRO A 61 5.07 9.92 -12.93
C PRO A 61 6.00 10.81 -13.72
N LYS A 62 5.88 12.14 -13.60
CA LYS A 62 6.79 13.11 -14.23
C LYS A 62 8.15 13.25 -13.54
N THR A 63 8.26 12.77 -12.30
CA THR A 63 9.45 12.93 -11.45
C THR A 63 10.15 11.60 -11.20
N PHE A 64 9.38 10.55 -10.92
CA PHE A 64 9.93 9.25 -10.55
C PHE A 64 9.77 8.20 -11.65
N GLY A 65 10.83 7.42 -11.83
CA GLY A 65 10.91 6.32 -12.77
C GLY A 65 11.56 5.11 -12.10
N ARG A 66 11.67 4.01 -12.84
CA ARG A 66 12.35 2.80 -12.37
C ARG A 66 13.75 2.74 -13.00
N VAL A 67 14.74 2.26 -12.24
CA VAL A 67 16.07 1.98 -12.80
C VAL A 67 15.93 0.91 -13.89
N SER A 68 16.73 0.99 -14.97
CA SER A 68 16.67 0.05 -16.09
C SER A 68 16.93 -1.41 -15.69
N SER A 69 17.77 -1.64 -14.68
CA SER A 69 18.01 -2.96 -14.08
C SER A 69 16.83 -3.49 -13.24
N GLY A 70 15.81 -2.66 -13.01
CA GLY A 70 14.75 -2.92 -12.04
C GLY A 70 15.22 -2.79 -10.59
N GLY A 71 14.33 -3.10 -9.66
CA GLY A 71 14.62 -3.25 -8.24
C GLY A 71 14.57 -1.98 -7.41
N GLN A 72 14.56 -0.78 -8.01
CA GLN A 72 14.45 0.51 -7.28
C GLN A 72 13.79 1.59 -8.15
N SER A 73 13.16 2.57 -7.48
CA SER A 73 12.77 3.84 -8.09
C SER A 73 13.89 4.87 -8.01
N VAL A 74 13.90 5.81 -8.94
CA VAL A 74 14.82 6.96 -8.98
C VAL A 74 14.09 8.21 -9.43
N VAL A 75 14.65 9.38 -9.08
CA VAL A 75 14.27 10.64 -9.72
C VAL A 75 14.88 10.66 -11.11
N TYR A 76 14.06 10.53 -12.15
CA TYR A 76 14.53 10.60 -13.54
C TYR A 76 14.41 12.03 -14.12
N SER A 77 13.59 12.88 -13.50
CA SER A 77 13.46 14.30 -13.81
C SER A 77 13.14 15.07 -12.53
N GLN A 78 13.81 16.19 -12.28
CA GLN A 78 13.48 17.04 -11.14
C GLN A 78 12.14 17.76 -11.41
N PRO A 79 11.29 17.99 -10.39
CA PRO A 79 10.07 18.77 -10.56
C PRO A 79 10.43 20.21 -10.96
N ALA A 80 9.77 20.73 -12.00
CA ALA A 80 10.04 22.07 -12.55
C ALA A 80 8.97 23.10 -12.17
N THR A 81 7.80 22.64 -11.71
CA THR A 81 6.65 23.49 -11.34
C THR A 81 6.23 23.26 -9.89
N GLU A 82 5.42 24.17 -9.35
CA GLU A 82 4.83 24.00 -8.01
C GLU A 82 3.93 22.76 -7.92
N GLU A 83 3.18 22.47 -8.99
CA GLU A 83 2.33 21.28 -9.08
C GLU A 83 3.17 19.99 -9.04
N GLU A 84 4.24 19.92 -9.84
CA GLU A 84 5.14 18.77 -9.85
C GLU A 84 5.86 18.62 -8.50
N THR A 85 6.25 19.73 -7.88
CA THR A 85 6.87 19.74 -6.55
C THR A 85 5.90 19.24 -5.48
N THR A 86 4.63 19.65 -5.55
CA THR A 86 3.55 19.19 -4.66
C THR A 86 3.36 17.68 -4.79
N LYS A 87 3.24 17.16 -6.02
CA LYS A 87 3.12 15.71 -6.27
C LYS A 87 4.35 14.93 -5.79
N ALA A 88 5.56 15.46 -6.03
CA ALA A 88 6.79 14.82 -5.56
C ALA A 88 6.89 14.77 -4.02
N LEU A 89 6.44 15.82 -3.34
CA LEU A 89 6.34 15.86 -1.88
C LEU A 89 5.23 14.95 -1.35
N GLN A 90 4.09 14.83 -2.03
CA GLN A 90 3.03 13.89 -1.66
C GLN A 90 3.54 12.44 -1.76
N ALA A 91 4.26 12.11 -2.83
CA ALA A 91 4.95 10.84 -2.98
C ALA A 91 6.00 10.63 -1.86
N MET A 92 6.75 11.67 -1.48
CA MET A 92 7.70 11.61 -0.36
C MET A 92 7.03 11.28 0.97
N VAL A 93 5.91 11.94 1.29
CA VAL A 93 5.14 11.69 2.53
C VAL A 93 4.56 10.27 2.53
N THR A 94 4.16 9.77 1.36
CA THR A 94 3.53 8.46 1.19
C THR A 94 4.55 7.32 1.12
N CYS A 95 5.80 7.59 0.75
CA CYS A 95 6.84 6.57 0.58
C CYS A 95 6.96 5.67 1.83
N PRO A 96 6.76 4.34 1.70
CA PRO A 96 6.68 3.43 2.84
C PRO A 96 7.99 3.35 3.64
N THR A 97 9.12 3.47 2.94
CA THR A 97 10.47 3.36 3.50
C THR A 97 11.13 4.72 3.76
N GLY A 98 10.44 5.83 3.44
CA GLY A 98 11.01 7.18 3.53
C GLY A 98 12.29 7.36 2.70
N SER A 99 12.35 6.69 1.54
CA SER A 99 13.51 6.68 0.64
C SER A 99 13.61 7.91 -0.25
N ILE A 100 12.51 8.63 -0.45
CA ILE A 100 12.48 9.88 -1.19
C ILE A 100 12.94 10.97 -0.24
N ARG A 101 13.99 11.71 -0.60
CA ARG A 101 14.60 12.74 0.23
C ARG A 101 14.89 13.99 -0.57
N THR A 102 15.12 15.09 0.14
CA THR A 102 15.67 16.32 -0.44
C THR A 102 17.03 16.65 0.17
N ARG A 103 17.92 17.25 -0.62
CA ARG A 103 19.22 17.74 -0.15
C ARG A 103 19.08 19.03 0.66
N LYS A 104 18.10 19.86 0.32
CA LYS A 104 17.71 21.10 0.98
C LYS A 104 16.25 21.00 1.42
N PRO A 105 15.88 21.56 2.58
CA PRO A 105 14.49 21.56 3.03
C PRO A 105 13.55 22.21 2.02
N GLU A 106 12.43 21.55 1.74
CA GLU A 106 11.37 22.08 0.87
C GLU A 106 10.33 22.84 1.70
N LYS A 107 9.96 24.06 1.25
CA LYS A 107 9.08 24.95 2.02
C LYS A 107 7.65 24.42 2.14
N MET A 108 7.19 23.68 1.13
CA MET A 108 5.81 23.19 1.03
C MET A 108 5.55 21.89 1.79
N VAL A 109 6.56 21.26 2.41
CA VAL A 109 6.39 19.95 3.07
C VAL A 109 5.27 19.96 4.11
N LYS A 110 5.13 21.05 4.87
CA LYS A 110 4.05 21.20 5.85
C LYS A 110 2.69 21.24 5.17
N THR A 111 2.50 22.16 4.22
CA THR A 111 1.27 22.28 3.42
C THR A 111 0.88 20.98 2.73
N VAL A 112 1.85 20.24 2.20
CA VAL A 112 1.61 18.94 1.56
C VAL A 112 1.17 17.88 2.56
N ARG A 113 1.75 17.83 3.76
CA ARG A 113 1.26 16.93 4.81
C ARG A 113 -0.18 17.25 5.18
N ASP A 114 -0.47 18.54 5.36
CA ASP A 114 -1.81 19.04 5.72
C ASP A 114 -2.84 18.81 4.60
N SER A 115 -2.41 18.48 3.37
CA SER A 115 -3.31 18.15 2.25
C SER A 115 -3.89 16.74 2.31
N PHE A 116 -3.32 15.83 3.12
CA PHE A 116 -3.87 14.48 3.26
C PHE A 116 -5.07 14.44 4.20
N PRO A 117 -6.09 13.61 3.89
CA PRO A 117 -6.16 12.67 2.77
C PRO A 117 -6.51 13.35 1.43
N LEU A 118 -5.98 12.81 0.32
CA LEU A 118 -6.12 13.39 -1.03
C LEU A 118 -7.34 12.83 -1.75
N ALA A 119 -8.19 13.68 -2.33
CA ALA A 119 -9.31 13.22 -3.15
C ALA A 119 -8.82 12.32 -4.31
N VAL A 120 -9.50 11.20 -4.55
CA VAL A 120 -9.20 10.31 -5.69
C VAL A 120 -9.68 10.96 -6.99
N ASP A 121 -10.95 11.37 -7.03
CA ASP A 121 -11.53 12.18 -8.10
C ASP A 121 -12.62 13.07 -7.49
N SER A 122 -12.41 14.39 -7.54
CA SER A 122 -13.31 15.37 -6.91
C SER A 122 -14.66 15.53 -7.60
N LYS A 123 -14.88 14.89 -8.75
CA LYS A 123 -16.10 15.05 -9.56
C LYS A 123 -16.94 13.77 -9.56
N ARG A 124 -16.31 12.62 -9.79
CA ARG A 124 -16.99 11.33 -9.97
C ARG A 124 -17.16 10.58 -8.65
N ILE A 125 -16.23 10.74 -7.70
CA ILE A 125 -16.27 10.06 -6.40
C ILE A 125 -15.74 11.00 -5.29
N PRO A 126 -16.39 12.17 -5.08
CA PRO A 126 -15.87 13.24 -4.23
C PRO A 126 -15.68 12.86 -2.76
N GLN A 127 -16.31 11.79 -2.30
CA GLN A 127 -16.22 11.29 -0.94
C GLN A 127 -15.12 10.23 -0.73
N VAL A 128 -14.32 9.93 -1.78
CA VAL A 128 -13.29 8.90 -1.75
C VAL A 128 -11.90 9.51 -1.81
N PHE A 129 -11.08 9.14 -0.83
CA PHE A 129 -9.76 9.73 -0.63
C PHE A 129 -8.66 8.68 -0.52
N HIS A 130 -7.49 9.02 -1.03
CA HIS A 130 -6.22 8.33 -0.81
C HIS A 130 -5.55 8.88 0.45
N LEU A 131 -5.21 8.00 1.38
CA LEU A 131 -4.72 8.41 2.70
C LEU A 131 -3.26 8.86 2.71
N GLY A 132 -2.47 8.52 1.71
CA GLY A 132 -1.02 8.64 1.78
C GLY A 132 -0.43 7.67 2.79
N TYR A 133 0.69 8.07 3.41
CA TYR A 133 1.33 7.37 4.54
C TYR A 133 1.41 5.84 4.38
N ALA A 134 1.84 5.34 3.22
CA ALA A 134 1.94 3.90 2.99
C ALA A 134 2.92 3.26 3.99
N SER A 135 2.76 1.96 4.22
CA SER A 135 3.54 1.21 5.19
C SER A 135 4.55 0.29 4.51
N GLU A 136 5.77 0.22 5.05
CA GLU A 136 6.75 -0.80 4.65
C GLU A 136 6.25 -2.21 4.98
N LYS A 137 5.41 -2.36 6.01
CA LYS A 137 4.82 -3.65 6.41
C LYS A 137 3.84 -4.22 5.39
N SER A 138 3.21 -3.35 4.60
CA SER A 138 2.28 -3.71 3.51
C SER A 138 2.91 -3.44 2.13
N PHE A 139 4.24 -3.42 2.04
CA PHE A 139 4.97 -3.21 0.78
C PHE A 139 4.60 -1.96 -0.03
N GLY A 140 4.01 -0.95 0.61
CA GLY A 140 3.57 0.28 -0.05
C GLY A 140 2.11 0.29 -0.51
N ALA A 141 1.29 -0.64 -0.01
CA ALA A 141 -0.14 -0.70 -0.30
C ALA A 141 -0.85 0.64 -0.06
N VAL A 142 -1.80 0.92 -0.93
CA VAL A 142 -2.63 2.11 -0.93
C VAL A 142 -3.84 1.88 -0.05
N ALA A 143 -3.91 2.63 1.05
CA ALA A 143 -5.12 2.70 1.86
C ALA A 143 -6.01 3.88 1.44
N TYR A 144 -7.32 3.67 1.55
CA TYR A 144 -8.35 4.63 1.15
C TYR A 144 -9.27 4.97 2.32
N LEU A 145 -9.95 6.12 2.18
CA LEU A 145 -11.02 6.56 3.07
C LEU A 145 -12.24 6.89 2.23
N VAL A 146 -13.37 6.32 2.60
CA VAL A 146 -14.68 6.82 2.21
C VAL A 146 -15.22 7.62 3.38
N THR A 147 -15.57 8.88 3.16
CA THR A 147 -16.29 9.67 4.16
C THR A 147 -17.76 9.76 3.80
N SER A 148 -18.68 9.32 4.64
CA SER A 148 -20.10 9.40 4.36
C SER A 148 -20.88 9.65 5.65
N LYS A 149 -22.21 9.59 5.58
CA LYS A 149 -23.10 9.76 6.72
C LYS A 149 -24.21 8.72 6.69
N THR A 150 -24.73 8.37 7.85
CA THR A 150 -25.97 7.60 7.95
C THR A 150 -27.17 8.46 7.49
N PRO A 151 -28.36 7.87 7.25
CA PRO A 151 -29.58 8.62 6.96
C PRO A 151 -29.92 9.67 8.04
N GLU A 152 -29.54 9.42 9.29
CA GLU A 152 -29.71 10.33 10.43
C GLU A 152 -28.66 11.46 10.47
N GLY A 153 -27.65 11.40 9.59
CA GLY A 153 -26.60 12.41 9.46
C GLY A 153 -25.35 12.16 10.30
N GLU A 154 -25.26 11.01 10.98
CA GLU A 154 -24.09 10.64 11.78
C GLU A 154 -22.91 10.22 10.90
N PRO A 155 -21.65 10.48 11.28
CA PRO A 155 -20.49 10.06 10.50
C PRO A 155 -20.47 8.55 10.21
N PHE A 156 -20.24 8.21 8.95
CA PHE A 156 -20.09 6.84 8.45
C PHE A 156 -18.85 6.78 7.56
N ASN A 157 -17.69 6.64 8.18
CA ASN A 157 -16.40 6.64 7.51
C ASN A 157 -15.81 5.22 7.49
N ILE A 158 -15.37 4.81 6.30
CA ILE A 158 -14.75 3.50 6.06
C ILE A 158 -13.30 3.70 5.65
N LEU A 159 -12.39 3.07 6.38
CA LEU A 159 -11.00 2.88 5.98
C LEU A 159 -10.89 1.58 5.20
N MET A 160 -10.37 1.63 3.98
CA MET A 160 -9.99 0.43 3.24
C MET A 160 -8.49 0.21 3.40
N ASP A 161 -8.13 -0.98 3.87
CA ASP A 161 -6.79 -1.40 4.26
C ASP A 161 -6.15 -0.46 5.30
N SER A 162 -4.90 -0.71 5.67
CA SER A 162 -4.26 0.03 6.77
C SER A 162 -3.02 0.81 6.34
N PRO A 163 -3.02 2.16 6.43
CA PRO A 163 -1.81 2.94 6.24
C PRO A 163 -0.92 2.84 7.48
N ARG A 164 0.34 3.26 7.36
CA ARG A 164 1.19 3.50 8.52
C ARG A 164 0.55 4.56 9.42
N PHE A 165 0.54 4.31 10.72
CA PHE A 165 -0.05 5.25 11.66
C PHE A 165 0.77 6.55 11.72
N SER A 166 0.06 7.67 11.62
CA SER A 166 0.60 9.02 11.72
C SER A 166 -0.34 9.84 12.60
N SER A 167 0.20 10.48 13.63
CA SER A 167 -0.61 11.39 14.48
C SER A 167 -1.17 12.58 13.69
N HIS A 168 -0.55 12.92 12.56
CA HIS A 168 -1.05 13.95 11.66
C HIS A 168 -2.28 13.47 10.90
N LEU A 169 -2.19 12.29 10.27
CA LEU A 169 -3.33 11.69 9.56
C LEU A 169 -4.48 11.38 10.53
N ALA A 170 -4.16 10.89 11.73
CA ALA A 170 -5.18 10.63 12.76
C ALA A 170 -6.01 11.87 13.10
N LYS A 171 -5.36 13.04 13.24
CA LYS A 171 -6.07 14.31 13.48
C LYS A 171 -6.96 14.71 12.29
N ALA A 172 -6.53 14.44 11.07
CA ALA A 172 -7.36 14.68 9.89
C ALA A 172 -8.61 13.78 9.88
N LEU A 173 -8.45 12.51 10.26
CA LEU A 173 -9.57 11.57 10.40
C LEU A 173 -10.51 11.94 11.56
N ASP A 174 -9.98 12.41 12.70
CA ASP A 174 -10.81 12.95 13.80
C ASP A 174 -11.70 14.11 13.32
N ALA A 175 -11.14 15.00 12.49
CA ALA A 175 -11.84 16.19 12.02
C ALA A 175 -13.04 15.89 11.11
N VAL A 176 -13.11 14.68 10.53
CA VAL A 176 -14.23 14.22 9.70
C VAL A 176 -15.16 13.25 10.43
N GLY A 177 -15.05 13.13 11.76
CA GLY A 177 -15.93 12.28 12.57
C GLY A 177 -15.35 10.90 12.92
N GLY A 178 -14.03 10.71 12.77
CA GLY A 178 -13.35 9.46 13.09
C GLY A 178 -13.55 8.39 12.02
N VAL A 179 -13.45 7.12 12.42
CA VAL A 179 -13.58 5.96 11.52
C VAL A 179 -14.50 4.94 12.18
N GLN A 180 -15.56 4.53 11.48
CA GLN A 180 -16.53 3.56 11.97
C GLN A 180 -16.13 2.14 11.56
N TYR A 181 -15.59 1.97 10.35
CA TYR A 181 -15.18 0.67 9.82
C TYR A 181 -13.78 0.70 9.24
N MET A 182 -13.06 -0.39 9.41
CA MET A 182 -11.85 -0.69 8.64
C MET A 182 -12.03 -2.04 7.98
N VAL A 183 -12.03 -2.09 6.66
CA VAL A 183 -12.08 -3.33 5.89
C VAL A 183 -10.67 -3.67 5.43
N LEU A 184 -10.22 -4.88 5.73
CA LEU A 184 -8.90 -5.39 5.36
C LEU A 184 -9.09 -6.39 4.22
N SER A 185 -8.54 -6.07 3.05
CA SER A 185 -8.68 -6.89 1.83
C SER A 185 -8.12 -8.29 2.01
N HIS A 186 -6.94 -8.41 2.60
CA HIS A 186 -6.22 -9.66 2.80
C HIS A 186 -5.15 -9.52 3.91
N LYS A 187 -4.41 -10.60 4.15
CA LYS A 187 -3.37 -10.69 5.19
C LYS A 187 -2.15 -9.77 5.00
N ASP A 188 -1.88 -9.28 3.79
CA ASP A 188 -0.65 -8.52 3.49
C ASP A 188 -0.83 -7.01 3.77
N ASP A 189 -2.07 -6.49 3.68
CA ASP A 189 -2.38 -5.05 3.73
C ASP A 189 -2.91 -4.55 5.09
N VAL A 190 -2.44 -5.20 6.16
CA VAL A 190 -2.87 -4.95 7.54
C VAL A 190 -2.09 -3.86 8.29
N GLY A 191 -1.00 -3.35 7.69
CA GLY A 191 -0.28 -2.13 8.09
C GLY A 191 -0.13 -1.90 9.60
N ASP A 192 -0.67 -0.79 10.10
CA ASP A 192 -0.66 -0.40 11.52
C ASP A 192 -2.08 -0.52 12.14
N MET A 193 -2.91 -1.47 11.70
CA MET A 193 -4.34 -1.54 12.08
C MET A 193 -4.59 -1.52 13.59
N ASN A 194 -3.71 -2.11 14.41
CA ASN A 194 -3.84 -2.12 15.87
C ASN A 194 -3.68 -0.72 16.46
N ARG A 195 -2.78 0.11 15.92
CA ARG A 195 -2.60 1.51 16.36
C ARG A 195 -3.77 2.39 15.95
N TRP A 196 -4.37 2.11 14.80
CA TRP A 196 -5.60 2.77 14.37
C TRP A 196 -6.79 2.39 15.27
N LYS A 197 -6.90 1.11 15.66
CA LYS A 197 -7.88 0.67 16.66
C LYS A 197 -7.67 1.31 18.03
N GLU A 198 -6.43 1.51 18.47
CA GLU A 198 -6.13 2.28 19.69
C GLU A 198 -6.61 3.75 19.59
N ARG A 199 -6.47 4.38 18.41
CA ARG A 199 -6.95 5.76 18.19
C ARG A 199 -8.48 5.85 18.12
N PHE A 200 -9.11 4.86 17.50
CA PHE A 200 -10.55 4.75 17.24
C PHE A 200 -11.11 3.46 17.88
N PRO A 201 -11.31 3.43 19.20
CA PRO A 201 -11.68 2.21 19.92
C PRO A 201 -13.04 1.62 19.49
N ASP A 202 -13.94 2.45 18.98
CA ASP A 202 -15.27 2.01 18.51
C ASP A 202 -15.25 1.50 17.05
N MET A 203 -14.17 1.73 16.31
CA MET A 203 -14.01 1.27 14.93
C MET A 203 -14.06 -0.26 14.87
N GLN A 204 -14.92 -0.83 14.02
CA GLN A 204 -14.94 -2.27 13.76
C GLN A 204 -14.03 -2.62 12.59
N ARG A 205 -13.03 -3.46 12.82
CA ARG A 205 -12.23 -4.05 11.75
C ARG A 205 -12.95 -5.29 11.22
N ILE A 206 -12.90 -5.45 9.91
CA ILE A 206 -13.55 -6.54 9.18
C ILE A 206 -12.49 -7.20 8.29
N MET A 207 -12.39 -8.52 8.37
CA MET A 207 -11.44 -9.30 7.59
C MET A 207 -11.97 -10.72 7.39
N HIS A 208 -11.59 -11.41 6.33
CA HIS A 208 -11.96 -12.81 6.17
C HIS A 208 -11.17 -13.71 7.14
N LYS A 209 -11.86 -14.61 7.84
CA LYS A 209 -11.27 -15.46 8.90
C LYS A 209 -10.09 -16.30 8.43
N VAL A 210 -10.13 -16.79 7.19
CA VAL A 210 -9.06 -17.66 6.66
C VAL A 210 -7.75 -16.91 6.41
N ASP A 211 -7.75 -15.58 6.43
CA ASP A 211 -6.55 -14.74 6.34
C ASP A 211 -6.12 -14.17 7.70
N VAL A 212 -6.86 -14.42 8.78
CA VAL A 212 -6.45 -14.05 10.13
C VAL A 212 -5.21 -14.86 10.53
N ARG A 213 -4.17 -14.17 11.02
CA ARG A 213 -2.91 -14.76 11.46
C ARG A 213 -2.54 -14.27 12.86
N THR A 214 -1.85 -15.11 13.62
CA THR A 214 -1.17 -14.70 14.85
C THR A 214 0.18 -14.05 14.52
N GLU A 215 0.79 -13.38 15.49
CA GLU A 215 2.14 -12.80 15.36
C GLU A 215 3.25 -13.82 15.04
N HIS A 216 2.98 -15.12 15.25
CA HIS A 216 3.90 -16.20 14.90
C HIS A 216 3.73 -16.67 13.44
N GLN A 217 2.54 -16.48 12.87
CA GLN A 217 2.22 -16.89 11.50
C GLN A 217 2.43 -15.77 10.49
N TRP A 218 2.31 -14.53 10.94
CA TRP A 218 2.57 -13.34 10.14
C TRP A 218 3.47 -12.41 10.94
N PRO A 219 4.63 -12.00 10.39
CA PRO A 219 5.53 -11.13 11.12
C PRO A 219 4.81 -9.84 11.51
N TYR A 220 5.27 -9.19 12.59
CA TYR A 220 4.92 -7.83 13.02
C TYR A 220 3.47 -7.51 13.46
N ILE A 221 2.48 -8.41 13.36
CA ILE A 221 1.11 -8.12 13.81
C ILE A 221 0.26 -9.36 14.15
N ASP A 222 -0.56 -9.24 15.20
CA ASP A 222 -1.62 -10.18 15.54
C ASP A 222 -2.97 -9.67 15.00
N MET A 223 -3.63 -10.49 14.19
CA MET A 223 -4.93 -10.20 13.57
C MET A 223 -6.10 -10.88 14.29
N THR A 224 -5.85 -11.70 15.32
CA THR A 224 -6.92 -12.43 16.03
C THR A 224 -7.90 -11.51 16.76
N GLY A 225 -7.48 -10.28 17.05
CA GLY A 225 -8.32 -9.24 17.63
C GLY A 225 -9.24 -8.50 16.65
N VAL A 226 -9.26 -8.85 15.36
CA VAL A 226 -10.22 -8.27 14.40
C VAL A 226 -11.65 -8.58 14.82
N GLU A 227 -12.49 -7.55 14.91
CA GLU A 227 -13.81 -7.63 15.54
C GLU A 227 -14.82 -8.43 14.71
N ARG A 228 -14.77 -8.32 13.38
CA ARG A 228 -15.64 -9.06 12.47
C ARG A 228 -14.80 -9.94 11.54
N GLN A 229 -14.73 -11.23 11.87
CA GLN A 229 -14.05 -12.24 11.06
C GLN A 229 -15.07 -12.96 10.19
N LEU A 230 -15.06 -12.70 8.89
CA LEU A 230 -16.03 -13.22 7.93
C LEU A 230 -15.80 -14.72 7.67
N GLU A 231 -16.89 -15.46 7.47
CA GLU A 231 -16.89 -16.88 7.10
C GLU A 231 -17.81 -17.13 5.91
N GLY A 232 -17.49 -18.15 5.11
CA GLY A 232 -18.25 -18.52 3.92
C GLY A 232 -17.75 -17.79 2.67
N SER A 233 -18.64 -17.56 1.70
CA SER A 233 -18.29 -17.00 0.39
C SER A 233 -18.98 -15.65 0.10
N GLY A 234 -19.63 -15.05 1.10
CA GLY A 234 -20.33 -13.79 0.96
C GLY A 234 -21.45 -13.80 -0.10
N PRO A 235 -21.90 -12.62 -0.56
CA PRO A 235 -21.47 -11.30 -0.07
C PRO A 235 -21.88 -11.07 1.39
N TRP A 236 -21.22 -10.12 2.06
CA TRP A 236 -21.58 -9.70 3.41
C TRP A 236 -21.91 -8.21 3.42
N GLU A 237 -23.13 -7.87 3.84
CA GLU A 237 -23.56 -6.49 4.00
C GLU A 237 -22.87 -5.84 5.22
N VAL A 238 -22.27 -4.67 5.02
CA VAL A 238 -21.69 -3.85 6.08
C VAL A 238 -22.70 -2.80 6.55
N ALA A 239 -23.37 -2.18 5.59
CA ALA A 239 -24.50 -1.26 5.71
C ALA A 239 -25.28 -1.25 4.38
N ASP A 240 -26.43 -0.58 4.34
CA ASP A 240 -27.10 -0.32 3.05
C ASP A 240 -26.11 0.36 2.08
N GLY A 241 -26.08 -0.05 0.81
CA GLY A 241 -25.14 0.49 -0.17
C GLY A 241 -23.66 0.10 0.00
N VAL A 242 -23.30 -0.69 1.02
CA VAL A 242 -21.92 -1.09 1.33
C VAL A 242 -21.81 -2.57 1.64
N LYS A 243 -21.13 -3.32 0.78
CA LYS A 243 -20.96 -4.77 0.93
C LYS A 243 -19.54 -5.23 0.65
N ILE A 244 -19.21 -6.39 1.20
CA ILE A 244 -17.94 -7.08 0.97
C ILE A 244 -18.22 -8.30 0.08
N VAL A 245 -17.51 -8.38 -1.04
CA VAL A 245 -17.56 -9.49 -2.00
C VAL A 245 -16.36 -10.39 -1.79
N TYR A 246 -16.59 -11.70 -1.72
CA TYR A 246 -15.50 -12.67 -1.61
C TYR A 246 -14.79 -12.85 -2.94
N THR A 247 -13.52 -12.43 -2.99
CA THR A 247 -12.68 -12.44 -4.18
C THR A 247 -11.38 -13.20 -3.90
N PRO A 248 -11.44 -14.51 -3.62
CA PRO A 248 -10.23 -15.29 -3.36
C PRO A 248 -9.38 -15.43 -4.62
N GLY A 249 -8.11 -15.73 -4.40
CA GLY A 249 -7.14 -16.07 -5.44
C GLY A 249 -5.80 -15.39 -5.24
N HIS A 250 -5.76 -14.10 -4.87
CA HIS A 250 -4.52 -13.50 -4.35
C HIS A 250 -4.12 -14.18 -3.03
N SER A 251 -5.05 -14.21 -2.09
CA SER A 251 -5.05 -15.10 -0.94
C SER A 251 -6.37 -15.85 -0.86
N GLN A 252 -6.42 -16.93 -0.05
CA GLN A 252 -7.68 -17.60 0.24
C GLN A 252 -8.70 -16.66 0.91
N GLY A 253 -8.27 -15.70 1.72
CA GLY A 253 -9.17 -14.77 2.41
C GLY A 253 -9.39 -13.45 1.71
N SER A 254 -8.94 -13.30 0.47
CA SER A 254 -9.06 -12.02 -0.25
C SER A 254 -10.52 -11.61 -0.44
N VAL A 255 -10.81 -10.35 -0.14
CA VAL A 255 -12.12 -9.72 -0.34
C VAL A 255 -11.99 -8.38 -1.03
N SER A 256 -13.06 -7.97 -1.71
CA SER A 256 -13.21 -6.63 -2.28
C SER A 256 -14.36 -5.91 -1.57
N LEU A 257 -14.17 -4.62 -1.26
CA LEU A 257 -15.22 -3.77 -0.71
C LEU A 257 -15.93 -3.05 -1.86
N ILE A 258 -17.25 -3.18 -1.93
CA ILE A 258 -18.12 -2.47 -2.86
C ILE A 258 -18.83 -1.36 -2.10
N VAL A 259 -18.73 -0.14 -2.59
CA VAL A 259 -19.37 1.06 -2.04
C VAL A 259 -20.14 1.73 -3.16
N ASP A 260 -21.42 1.96 -2.96
CA ASP A 260 -22.28 2.55 -3.97
C ASP A 260 -22.08 4.07 -4.16
N GLY A 261 -22.84 4.61 -5.12
CA GLY A 261 -22.83 6.02 -5.45
C GLY A 261 -23.33 6.97 -4.35
N GLU A 262 -24.21 6.50 -3.46
CA GLU A 262 -24.72 7.32 -2.36
C GLU A 262 -23.60 7.62 -1.37
N HIS A 263 -22.80 6.61 -1.04
CA HIS A 263 -21.68 6.76 -0.12
C HIS A 263 -20.44 7.42 -0.74
N THR A 264 -20.20 7.24 -2.04
CA THR A 264 -19.07 7.88 -2.75
C THR A 264 -19.39 9.29 -3.23
N GLY A 265 -20.67 9.68 -3.24
CA GLY A 265 -21.17 10.95 -3.75
C GLY A 265 -21.21 11.02 -5.29
N GLY A 266 -21.20 9.88 -5.97
CA GLY A 266 -21.22 9.79 -7.43
C GLY A 266 -21.26 8.35 -7.94
N ASP A 267 -20.16 7.86 -8.51
CA ASP A 267 -20.08 6.51 -9.08
C ASP A 267 -19.77 5.44 -8.00
N GLY A 268 -20.27 4.22 -8.19
CA GLY A 268 -19.88 3.08 -7.36
C GLY A 268 -18.40 2.71 -7.50
N VAL A 269 -17.81 2.20 -6.43
CA VAL A 269 -16.39 1.89 -6.32
C VAL A 269 -16.19 0.46 -5.80
N ALA A 270 -15.31 -0.29 -6.45
CA ALA A 270 -14.70 -1.47 -5.86
C ALA A 270 -13.28 -1.16 -5.37
N PHE A 271 -13.04 -1.39 -4.09
CA PHE A 271 -11.70 -1.48 -3.54
C PHE A 271 -11.24 -2.92 -3.54
N THR A 272 -10.16 -3.19 -4.26
CA THR A 272 -9.81 -4.56 -4.67
C THR A 272 -8.57 -5.12 -4.00
N GLY A 273 -7.86 -4.35 -3.16
CA GLY A 273 -6.56 -4.76 -2.61
C GLY A 273 -5.61 -5.20 -3.74
N ASP A 274 -5.02 -6.39 -3.61
CA ASP A 274 -4.19 -7.01 -4.66
C ASP A 274 -4.97 -7.96 -5.59
N HIS A 275 -6.29 -7.86 -5.60
CA HIS A 275 -7.10 -8.72 -6.45
C HIS A 275 -7.06 -8.29 -7.91
N LEU A 276 -7.17 -6.99 -8.18
CA LEU A 276 -7.33 -6.44 -9.53
C LEU A 276 -6.86 -4.99 -9.60
N ALA A 277 -6.00 -4.66 -10.56
CA ALA A 277 -5.52 -3.31 -10.81
C ALA A 277 -5.29 -3.07 -12.31
N LEU A 278 -5.19 -1.81 -12.74
CA LEU A 278 -4.67 -1.51 -14.07
C LEU A 278 -3.14 -1.67 -14.06
N SER A 279 -2.66 -2.59 -14.90
CA SER A 279 -1.23 -2.84 -15.07
C SER A 279 -0.64 -1.82 -16.04
N ALA A 280 0.24 -0.95 -15.55
CA ALA A 280 0.96 0.00 -16.40
C ALA A 280 1.86 -0.71 -17.44
N ARG A 281 2.33 -1.92 -17.14
CA ARG A 281 3.15 -2.74 -18.06
C ARG A 281 2.33 -3.29 -19.21
N LEU A 282 1.13 -3.80 -18.90
CA LEU A 282 0.32 -4.58 -19.85
C LEU A 282 -0.74 -3.73 -20.53
N GLY A 283 -1.04 -2.54 -20.00
CA GLY A 283 -2.09 -1.66 -20.54
C GLY A 283 -3.50 -2.25 -20.39
N ARG A 284 -3.70 -3.18 -19.46
CA ARG A 284 -4.99 -3.83 -19.19
C ARG A 284 -5.18 -4.01 -17.68
N LEU A 285 -6.44 -4.19 -17.27
CA LEU A 285 -6.78 -4.69 -15.95
C LEU A 285 -6.22 -6.11 -15.77
N ASP A 286 -5.58 -6.35 -14.63
CA ASP A 286 -4.80 -7.56 -14.37
C ASP A 286 -4.65 -7.82 -12.86
N GLY A 287 -4.16 -9.01 -12.50
CA GLY A 287 -3.84 -9.40 -11.13
C GLY A 287 -2.32 -9.43 -10.88
N PHE A 288 -1.93 -9.75 -9.64
CA PHE A 288 -0.53 -9.82 -9.24
C PHE A 288 -0.02 -11.27 -9.17
N ALA A 289 -0.10 -12.00 -10.28
CA ALA A 289 0.12 -13.47 -10.35
C ALA A 289 1.36 -14.04 -9.64
N ARG A 290 2.43 -13.25 -9.45
CA ARG A 290 3.62 -13.70 -8.70
C ARG A 290 3.39 -13.81 -7.19
N PHE A 291 2.34 -13.17 -6.69
CA PHE A 291 1.97 -13.08 -5.28
C PHE A 291 0.61 -13.73 -5.00
N SER A 292 -0.03 -14.27 -6.03
CA SER A 292 -1.33 -14.93 -5.91
C SER A 292 -1.19 -16.42 -5.58
N ASP A 293 -1.99 -16.89 -4.62
CA ASP A 293 -2.09 -18.30 -4.26
C ASP A 293 -2.71 -19.15 -5.40
N ASP A 294 -3.70 -18.61 -6.12
CA ASP A 294 -4.40 -19.29 -7.23
C ASP A 294 -4.88 -18.28 -8.30
N THR A 295 -4.21 -18.29 -9.45
CA THR A 295 -4.50 -17.36 -10.56
C THR A 295 -5.80 -17.67 -11.30
N ASP A 296 -6.23 -18.93 -11.35
CA ASP A 296 -7.47 -19.32 -12.04
C ASP A 296 -8.68 -18.91 -11.21
N GLN A 297 -8.60 -19.14 -9.89
CA GLN A 297 -9.59 -18.66 -8.94
C GLN A 297 -9.64 -17.14 -8.88
N GLN A 298 -8.48 -16.47 -8.95
CA GLN A 298 -8.44 -15.02 -9.02
C GLN A 298 -9.13 -14.49 -10.29
N ALA A 299 -8.93 -15.15 -11.44
CA ALA A 299 -9.65 -14.81 -12.67
C ALA A 299 -11.18 -14.99 -12.53
N ASP A 300 -11.65 -16.08 -11.91
CA ASP A 300 -13.09 -16.26 -11.64
C ASP A 300 -13.63 -15.12 -10.76
N SER A 301 -12.87 -14.74 -9.73
CA SER A 301 -13.23 -13.64 -8.84
C SER A 301 -13.20 -12.27 -9.53
N MET A 302 -12.30 -12.03 -10.49
CA MET A 302 -12.32 -10.82 -11.33
C MET A 302 -13.61 -10.74 -12.14
N ALA A 303 -14.06 -11.86 -12.72
CA ALA A 303 -15.29 -11.91 -13.51
C ALA A 303 -16.54 -11.60 -12.67
N LYS A 304 -16.57 -11.95 -11.37
CA LYS A 304 -17.67 -11.61 -10.46
C LYS A 304 -17.88 -10.10 -10.32
N LEU A 305 -16.81 -9.31 -10.35
CA LEU A 305 -16.90 -7.85 -10.23
C LEU A 305 -17.57 -7.19 -11.44
N ALA A 306 -17.71 -7.90 -12.57
CA ALA A 306 -18.43 -7.40 -13.75
C ALA A 306 -19.92 -7.15 -13.48
N ASP A 307 -20.50 -7.91 -12.55
CA ASP A 307 -21.92 -7.86 -12.21
C ASP A 307 -22.24 -6.81 -11.12
N GLU A 308 -21.22 -6.12 -10.61
CA GLU A 308 -21.35 -5.09 -9.57
C GLU A 308 -21.62 -3.70 -10.17
N ASP A 309 -22.46 -2.90 -9.50
CA ASP A 309 -22.76 -1.53 -9.92
C ASP A 309 -21.66 -0.54 -9.51
N ILE A 310 -20.51 -0.68 -10.17
CA ILE A 310 -19.31 0.14 -9.95
C ILE A 310 -18.86 0.76 -11.26
N LEU A 311 -18.14 1.87 -11.21
CA LEU A 311 -17.37 2.37 -12.36
C LEU A 311 -15.90 2.63 -12.02
N TRP A 312 -15.48 2.35 -10.78
CA TRP A 312 -14.10 2.55 -10.33
C TRP A 312 -13.51 1.27 -9.73
N ILE A 313 -12.26 0.99 -10.10
CA ILE A 313 -11.40 -0.01 -9.47
C ILE A 313 -10.27 0.72 -8.76
N LEU A 314 -10.24 0.61 -7.43
CA LEU A 314 -9.24 1.22 -6.56
C LEU A 314 -8.41 0.13 -5.84
N PRO A 315 -7.23 -0.20 -6.36
CA PRO A 315 -6.43 -1.30 -5.81
C PRO A 315 -5.49 -0.86 -4.68
N GLY A 316 -4.99 -1.84 -3.93
CA GLY A 316 -3.90 -1.69 -2.97
C GLY A 316 -2.55 -1.46 -3.65
N HIS A 317 -2.29 -2.10 -4.79
CA HIS A 317 -1.10 -1.87 -5.62
C HIS A 317 -1.45 -1.62 -7.09
N GLY A 318 -0.52 -1.05 -7.88
CA GLY A 318 -0.76 -0.78 -9.31
C GLY A 318 -1.51 0.53 -9.59
N ARG A 319 -2.22 0.62 -10.73
CA ARG A 319 -2.96 1.83 -11.14
C ARG A 319 -4.45 1.67 -10.88
N ARG A 320 -5.08 2.77 -10.49
CA ARG A 320 -6.54 2.92 -10.47
C ARG A 320 -7.10 2.88 -11.89
N HIS A 321 -8.37 2.51 -12.02
CA HIS A 321 -9.07 2.53 -13.29
C HIS A 321 -10.51 2.99 -13.10
N SER A 322 -11.04 3.70 -14.09
CA SER A 322 -12.44 4.08 -14.16
C SER A 322 -13.00 3.71 -15.53
N PHE A 323 -14.23 3.25 -15.55
CA PHE A 323 -15.01 3.01 -16.76
C PHE A 323 -15.92 4.19 -17.05
N ASP A 324 -16.29 4.42 -18.30
CA ASP A 324 -17.24 5.46 -18.69
C ASP A 324 -18.70 4.98 -18.63
N SER A 325 -18.93 3.66 -18.65
CA SER A 325 -20.28 3.08 -18.57
C SER A 325 -20.29 1.65 -17.99
N ALA A 326 -21.47 1.20 -17.57
CA ALA A 326 -21.68 -0.17 -17.10
C ALA A 326 -21.35 -1.22 -18.19
N LEU A 327 -21.65 -0.94 -19.46
CA LEU A 327 -21.32 -1.84 -20.57
C LEU A 327 -19.81 -1.99 -20.73
N GLU A 328 -19.06 -0.89 -20.71
CA GLU A 328 -17.59 -0.92 -20.78
C GLU A 328 -16.99 -1.68 -19.58
N ARG A 329 -17.53 -1.47 -18.38
CA ARG A 329 -17.15 -2.23 -17.19
C ARG A 329 -17.37 -3.73 -17.39
N GLU A 330 -18.57 -4.14 -17.79
CA GLU A 330 -18.93 -5.55 -17.94
C GLU A 330 -18.02 -6.25 -18.95
N GLU A 331 -17.87 -5.66 -20.13
CA GLU A 331 -17.01 -6.20 -21.18
C GLU A 331 -15.53 -6.18 -20.75
N GLY A 332 -15.08 -5.07 -20.16
CA GLY A 332 -13.70 -4.86 -19.73
C GLY A 332 -13.26 -5.82 -18.63
N LEU A 333 -14.09 -6.05 -17.61
CA LEU A 333 -13.78 -6.95 -16.50
C LEU A 333 -13.82 -8.43 -16.93
N ARG A 334 -14.78 -8.83 -17.77
CA ARG A 334 -14.82 -10.19 -18.32
C ARG A 334 -13.62 -10.45 -19.23
N ALA A 335 -13.29 -9.50 -20.11
CA ALA A 335 -12.11 -9.61 -20.96
C ALA A 335 -10.81 -9.66 -20.14
N ALA A 336 -10.71 -8.85 -19.07
CA ALA A 336 -9.57 -8.87 -18.16
C ALA A 336 -9.42 -10.23 -17.46
N ALA A 337 -10.51 -10.81 -16.97
CA ALA A 337 -10.51 -12.14 -16.34
C ALA A 337 -10.02 -13.23 -17.30
N GLU A 338 -10.52 -13.26 -18.54
CA GLU A 338 -10.07 -14.22 -19.56
C GLU A 338 -8.60 -14.01 -19.95
N ALA A 339 -8.22 -12.74 -20.11
CA ALA A 339 -6.86 -12.32 -20.44
C ALA A 339 -5.86 -12.71 -19.34
N TYR A 340 -6.26 -12.58 -18.07
CA TYR A 340 -5.49 -12.98 -16.91
C TYR A 340 -5.37 -14.49 -16.82
N ARG A 341 -6.48 -15.24 -16.93
CA ARG A 341 -6.47 -16.71 -16.95
C ARG A 341 -5.50 -17.27 -18.01
N ARG A 342 -5.51 -16.70 -19.22
CA ARG A 342 -4.69 -17.19 -20.34
C ARG A 342 -3.20 -16.86 -20.21
N ASP A 343 -2.88 -15.73 -19.61
CA ASP A 343 -1.51 -15.22 -19.46
C ASP A 343 -1.37 -14.40 -18.17
N PRO A 344 -1.37 -15.04 -17.00
CA PRO A 344 -1.43 -14.34 -15.72
C PRO A 344 -0.15 -13.58 -15.40
N THR A 345 0.97 -13.99 -16.00
CA THR A 345 2.26 -13.29 -15.83
C THR A 345 2.50 -12.24 -16.92
N GLY A 346 1.64 -12.18 -17.94
CA GLY A 346 1.80 -11.29 -19.08
C GLY A 346 3.09 -11.55 -19.87
N GLN A 347 3.52 -12.81 -19.99
CA GLN A 347 4.73 -13.20 -20.73
C GLN A 347 4.50 -13.22 -22.24
N LYS A 348 3.26 -13.38 -22.69
CA LYS A 348 2.87 -13.39 -24.11
C LYS A 348 2.49 -11.99 -24.60
N ALA A 349 2.37 -11.02 -23.71
CA ALA A 349 2.10 -9.63 -24.03
C ALA A 349 3.38 -8.89 -24.45
N PRO A 350 3.36 -8.09 -25.54
CA PRO A 350 4.52 -7.30 -25.94
C PRO A 350 4.81 -6.18 -24.92
N GLY A 351 5.98 -6.22 -24.26
CA GLY A 351 6.45 -5.18 -23.34
C GLY A 351 7.67 -5.63 -22.51
N PRO A 352 8.49 -4.70 -21.97
CA PRO A 352 9.67 -5.07 -21.19
C PRO A 352 9.29 -5.84 -19.90
N LEU A 353 9.99 -6.95 -19.66
CA LEU A 353 9.80 -7.91 -18.55
C LEU A 353 9.95 -7.32 -17.12
N PHE A 354 10.29 -6.04 -16.98
CA PHE A 354 10.75 -5.43 -15.73
C PHE A 354 9.77 -4.46 -15.06
N ALA A 355 8.50 -4.42 -15.49
CA ALA A 355 7.46 -3.69 -14.75
C ALA A 355 6.58 -4.66 -13.96
N VAL A 356 7.07 -5.07 -12.79
CA VAL A 356 6.28 -5.77 -11.77
C VAL A 356 6.41 -5.02 -10.45
N VAL A 357 5.27 -4.86 -9.79
CA VAL A 357 4.94 -3.92 -8.70
C VAL A 357 4.83 -2.49 -9.19
#